data_AF-A0A0C3B7Y1-F1
#
_entry.id   AF-A0A0C3B7Y1-F1
#
_cell.length_a   1.000
_cell.length_b   1.000
_cell.length_c   1.000
_cell.angle_alpha   90.00
_cell.angle_beta   90.00
_cell.angle_gamma   90.00
#
_symmetry.space_group_name_H-M   'P 1'
#
loop_
_entity.id
_entity.type
_entity.pdbx_description
1 polymer ?
#
loop_
_entity_poly.entity_id
_entity_poly.type
_entity_poly.pdbx_seq_one_letter_code
_entity_poly.pdbx_strand_id
1 'polypeptide(L)'
;MPPLLPWIATDLIGTGIWLLLELASSQQMFKRVAKRAKRREEAEKSGAINDQLGIQDTDSDESDSDQESKQSSDEGPVKHQPLSKKRKRAELEEQTSDEDEESDAEEDLAALSSMTVKEALKSPLEDSSCILCPGKQMKNPHMEQIHLQSGHHKRRLKRFEALVERLSSQFEDVYADQAALVVRLLEKPAINDSTTPPAKESNRARKRRKTEEQKEKRKQKKELTAARKLRRTEKKKRKKAAQDDDQTKA
;
A
#
# COMPACT_ATOMS: atom_id res chain seq x y z
N MET A 1 -1.82 -12.57 59.52
CA MET A 1 -2.26 -13.94 59.15
C MET A 1 -3.78 -13.96 59.18
N PRO A 2 -4.53 -14.63 58.26
CA PRO A 2 -4.26 -15.26 56.95
C PRO A 2 -5.13 -14.58 55.83
N PRO A 3 -5.41 -15.18 54.64
CA PRO A 3 -4.67 -16.13 53.82
C PRO A 3 -4.30 -15.59 52.41
N LEU A 4 -3.26 -16.21 51.84
CA LEU A 4 -2.89 -16.19 50.43
C LEU A 4 -3.94 -16.94 49.59
N LEU A 5 -4.31 -16.39 48.43
CA LEU A 5 -4.95 -17.15 47.35
C LEU A 5 -4.22 -16.96 46.00
N PRO A 6 -4.14 -18.01 45.15
CA PRO A 6 -3.35 -18.04 43.93
C PRO A 6 -4.19 -17.82 42.65
N TRP A 7 -3.52 -17.31 41.60
CA TRP A 7 -3.72 -17.61 40.17
C TRP A 7 -5.07 -17.29 39.51
N ILE A 8 -5.07 -16.38 38.52
CA ILE A 8 -5.62 -16.68 37.18
C ILE A 8 -4.83 -15.89 36.12
N ALA A 9 -4.11 -16.61 35.26
CA ALA A 9 -3.46 -16.10 34.06
C ALA A 9 -4.34 -16.45 32.86
N THR A 10 -5.15 -15.52 32.38
CA THR A 10 -5.86 -15.60 31.10
C THR A 10 -6.08 -14.19 30.58
N ASP A 11 -5.47 -13.84 29.45
CA ASP A 11 -6.07 -13.04 28.36
C ASP A 11 -5.01 -12.51 27.40
N LEU A 12 -4.28 -13.44 26.76
CA LEU A 12 -3.24 -13.12 25.79
C LEU A 12 -3.45 -13.85 24.44
N ILE A 13 -4.69 -13.93 23.91
CA ILE A 13 -4.93 -14.58 22.60
C ILE A 13 -5.94 -13.81 21.68
N GLY A 14 -6.66 -12.79 22.15
CA GLY A 14 -7.85 -12.28 21.43
C GLY A 14 -7.69 -11.28 20.27
N THR A 15 -6.61 -10.50 20.15
CA THR A 15 -6.60 -9.30 19.26
C THR A 15 -5.83 -9.44 17.94
N GLY A 16 -5.14 -10.56 17.70
CA GLY A 16 -4.31 -10.75 16.50
C GLY A 16 -5.07 -11.08 15.21
N ILE A 17 -6.33 -11.50 15.28
CA ILE A 17 -7.05 -12.10 14.15
C ILE A 17 -7.70 -11.05 13.22
N TRP A 18 -8.08 -9.87 13.74
CA TRP A 18 -8.78 -8.86 12.95
C TRP A 18 -7.85 -7.99 12.07
N LEU A 19 -6.58 -7.79 12.44
CA LEU A 19 -5.61 -7.00 11.65
C LEU A 19 -5.06 -7.73 10.41
N LEU A 20 -5.20 -9.05 10.34
CA LEU A 20 -4.75 -9.86 9.20
C LEU A 20 -5.74 -9.87 8.02
N LEU A 21 -7.04 -9.66 8.27
CA LEU A 21 -8.06 -9.69 7.22
C LEU A 21 -8.11 -8.40 6.39
N GLU A 22 -7.84 -7.23 6.98
CA GLU A 22 -7.91 -5.95 6.27
C GLU A 22 -6.68 -5.70 5.37
N LEU A 23 -5.50 -6.17 5.77
CA LEU A 23 -4.29 -6.18 4.93
C LEU A 23 -4.37 -7.14 3.73
N ALA A 24 -5.25 -8.15 3.79
CA ALA A 24 -5.44 -9.10 2.69
C ALA A 24 -6.29 -8.51 1.56
N SER A 25 -7.24 -7.62 1.88
CA SER A 25 -8.11 -6.97 0.91
C SER A 25 -7.36 -5.93 0.05
N SER A 26 -6.50 -5.11 0.66
CA SER A 26 -5.69 -4.12 -0.09
C SER A 26 -4.65 -4.77 -1.02
N GLN A 27 -4.14 -5.96 -0.69
CA GLN A 27 -3.29 -6.73 -1.61
C GLN A 27 -4.02 -7.24 -2.87
N GLN A 28 -5.35 -7.41 -2.86
CA GLN A 28 -6.08 -7.81 -4.06
C GLN A 28 -6.19 -6.70 -5.10
N MET A 29 -6.29 -5.43 -4.68
CA MET A 29 -6.39 -4.27 -5.58
C MET A 29 -5.09 -4.03 -6.35
N PHE A 30 -3.93 -4.02 -5.68
CA PHE A 30 -2.64 -3.88 -6.35
C PHE A 30 -2.28 -5.07 -7.25
N LYS A 31 -2.73 -6.29 -6.90
CA LYS A 31 -2.58 -7.48 -7.78
C LYS A 31 -3.45 -7.37 -9.03
N ARG A 32 -4.64 -6.76 -8.94
CA ARG A 32 -5.49 -6.50 -10.11
C ARG A 32 -4.88 -5.44 -11.01
N VAL A 33 -4.32 -4.35 -10.46
CA VAL A 33 -3.62 -3.31 -11.25
C VAL A 33 -2.36 -3.88 -11.91
N ALA A 34 -1.52 -4.63 -11.19
CA ALA A 34 -0.35 -5.29 -11.76
C ALA A 34 -0.72 -6.35 -12.82
N LYS A 35 -1.82 -7.08 -12.64
CA LYS A 35 -2.35 -8.03 -13.64
C LYS A 35 -2.88 -7.32 -14.88
N ARG A 36 -3.47 -6.13 -14.74
CA ARG A 36 -3.98 -5.33 -15.87
C ARG A 36 -2.84 -4.67 -16.65
N ALA A 37 -1.80 -4.17 -15.98
CA ALA A 37 -0.57 -3.67 -16.61
C ALA A 37 0.17 -4.79 -17.38
N LYS A 38 0.31 -5.97 -16.76
CA LYS A 38 0.95 -7.11 -17.42
C LYS A 38 0.18 -7.63 -18.63
N ARG A 39 -1.17 -7.62 -18.60
CA ARG A 39 -2.01 -7.99 -19.75
C ARG A 39 -1.90 -6.98 -20.90
N ARG A 40 -1.65 -5.70 -20.60
CA ARG A 40 -1.41 -4.65 -21.61
C ARG A 40 -0.06 -4.85 -22.30
N GLU A 41 0.99 -5.12 -21.53
CA GLU A 41 2.35 -5.38 -22.06
C GLU A 41 2.41 -6.69 -22.89
N GLU A 42 1.71 -7.74 -22.47
CA GLU A 42 1.64 -8.99 -23.25
C GLU A 42 0.81 -8.84 -24.54
N ALA A 43 -0.19 -7.94 -24.57
CA ALA A 43 -0.95 -7.62 -25.78
C ALA A 43 -0.16 -6.75 -26.77
N GLU A 44 0.66 -5.82 -26.27
CA GLU A 44 1.62 -5.07 -27.08
C GLU A 44 2.70 -6.00 -27.66
N LYS A 45 3.16 -6.97 -26.87
CA LYS A 45 4.20 -7.92 -27.28
C LYS A 45 3.73 -9.04 -28.22
N SER A 46 2.44 -9.38 -28.20
CA SER A 46 1.85 -10.35 -29.14
C SER A 46 1.41 -9.72 -30.47
N GLY A 47 1.55 -8.40 -30.64
CA GLY A 47 1.23 -7.71 -31.89
C GLY A 47 -0.27 -7.67 -32.24
N ALA A 48 -1.15 -8.18 -31.38
CA ALA A 48 -2.58 -8.30 -31.64
C ALA A 48 -3.34 -6.95 -31.65
N ILE A 49 -2.66 -5.84 -31.38
CA ILE A 49 -3.25 -4.49 -31.45
C ILE A 49 -3.04 -3.85 -32.83
N ASN A 50 -2.12 -4.38 -33.66
CA ASN A 50 -1.88 -3.85 -35.01
C ASN A 50 -2.82 -4.42 -36.09
N ASP A 51 -3.56 -5.50 -35.82
CA ASP A 51 -4.54 -6.05 -36.77
C ASP A 51 -5.97 -5.52 -36.56
N GLN A 52 -6.22 -4.71 -35.52
CA GLN A 52 -7.57 -4.24 -35.19
C GLN A 52 -7.72 -2.70 -35.17
N LEU A 53 -6.72 -1.95 -35.61
CA LEU A 53 -6.81 -0.50 -35.80
C LEU A 53 -6.26 -0.10 -37.18
N GLY A 54 -7.09 -0.35 -38.19
CA GLY A 54 -7.25 0.58 -39.31
C GLY A 54 -6.14 0.58 -40.35
N ILE A 55 -6.07 -0.48 -41.16
CA ILE A 55 -5.77 -0.29 -42.59
C ILE A 55 -7.03 0.32 -43.19
N GLN A 56 -7.10 1.66 -43.17
CA GLN A 56 -8.01 2.42 -44.02
C GLN A 56 -7.52 2.26 -45.46
N ASP A 57 -8.10 1.31 -46.17
CA ASP A 57 -8.22 1.34 -47.62
C ASP A 57 -9.37 0.41 -47.99
N THR A 58 -10.59 0.96 -48.01
CA THR A 58 -11.75 0.51 -48.81
C THR A 58 -12.93 1.43 -48.54
N ASP A 59 -12.98 2.47 -49.36
CA ASP A 59 -14.19 3.12 -49.85
C ASP A 59 -15.24 2.06 -50.27
N SER A 60 -16.38 2.00 -49.58
CA SER A 60 -17.62 1.41 -50.13
C SER A 60 -18.84 1.70 -49.22
N ASP A 61 -19.58 2.72 -49.62
CA ASP A 61 -21.04 2.72 -49.83
C ASP A 61 -22.00 2.19 -48.73
N GLU A 62 -22.80 3.12 -48.22
CA GLU A 62 -24.26 3.06 -48.07
C GLU A 62 -24.88 1.86 -47.32
N SER A 63 -25.43 2.10 -46.11
CA SER A 63 -26.83 1.73 -45.81
C SER A 63 -27.31 2.23 -44.45
N ASP A 64 -28.33 3.07 -44.54
CA ASP A 64 -29.28 3.53 -43.54
C ASP A 64 -30.22 2.38 -43.13
N SER A 65 -30.47 2.18 -41.83
CA SER A 65 -31.66 1.44 -41.34
C SER A 65 -31.89 1.65 -39.84
N ASP A 66 -32.77 2.61 -39.62
CA ASP A 66 -33.75 2.73 -38.54
C ASP A 66 -34.39 1.38 -38.14
N GLN A 67 -34.58 1.12 -36.83
CA GLN A 67 -35.77 0.39 -36.34
C GLN A 67 -35.97 0.51 -34.82
N GLU A 68 -36.87 1.44 -34.49
CA GLU A 68 -37.69 1.51 -33.29
C GLU A 68 -38.44 0.19 -33.01
N SER A 69 -38.46 -0.29 -31.75
CA SER A 69 -39.60 -1.07 -31.26
C SER A 69 -39.77 -0.96 -29.74
N LYS A 70 -41.01 -0.62 -29.39
CA LYS A 70 -41.55 -0.33 -28.06
C LYS A 70 -42.16 -1.58 -27.41
N GLN A 71 -42.12 -1.62 -26.07
CA GLN A 71 -43.24 -1.91 -25.15
C GLN A 71 -43.81 -3.34 -25.00
N SER A 72 -43.72 -3.89 -23.78
CA SER A 72 -44.85 -4.20 -22.85
C SER A 72 -44.32 -4.91 -21.58
N SER A 73 -44.47 -4.38 -20.37
CA SER A 73 -45.60 -4.51 -19.43
C SER A 73 -45.97 -5.95 -19.07
N ASP A 74 -45.62 -6.39 -17.85
CA ASP A 74 -46.34 -7.44 -17.12
C ASP A 74 -46.11 -7.31 -15.59
N GLU A 75 -47.20 -7.37 -14.83
CA GLU A 75 -47.27 -7.13 -13.39
C GLU A 75 -47.37 -8.43 -12.54
N GLY A 76 -46.48 -8.56 -11.54
CA GLY A 76 -46.68 -9.24 -10.25
C GLY A 76 -46.72 -10.79 -10.20
N PRO A 77 -46.73 -11.43 -9.00
CA PRO A 77 -46.53 -10.92 -7.64
C PRO A 77 -45.39 -11.61 -6.83
N VAL A 78 -44.77 -10.79 -5.98
CA VAL A 78 -44.10 -11.03 -4.68
C VAL A 78 -43.92 -12.49 -4.20
N LYS A 79 -42.67 -12.96 -4.18
CA LYS A 79 -42.17 -13.91 -3.16
C LYS A 79 -40.80 -13.49 -2.63
N HIS A 80 -40.76 -13.31 -1.31
CA HIS A 80 -39.64 -12.90 -0.48
C HIS A 80 -38.29 -13.52 -0.84
N GLN A 81 -37.30 -12.66 -1.15
CA GLN A 81 -35.88 -12.96 -0.97
C GLN A 81 -35.16 -11.77 -0.32
N PRO A 82 -34.16 -12.02 0.55
CA PRO A 82 -33.50 -10.98 1.32
C PRO A 82 -32.69 -10.05 0.41
N LEU A 83 -33.14 -8.79 0.35
CA LEU A 83 -32.48 -7.69 -0.33
C LEU A 83 -31.08 -7.48 0.24
N SER A 84 -30.07 -8.00 -0.46
CA SER A 84 -28.69 -7.55 -0.29
C SER A 84 -28.64 -6.08 -0.72
N LYS A 85 -28.59 -5.20 0.28
CA LYS A 85 -28.46 -3.75 0.17
C LYS A 85 -27.14 -3.41 -0.53
N LYS A 86 -27.12 -3.51 -1.85
CA LYS A 86 -26.07 -3.01 -2.73
C LYS A 86 -26.15 -1.49 -2.69
N ARG A 87 -25.54 -0.89 -1.66
CA ARG A 87 -25.31 0.55 -1.59
C ARG A 87 -24.51 0.95 -2.83
N LYS A 88 -25.19 1.56 -3.80
CA LYS A 88 -24.55 2.45 -4.79
C LYS A 88 -23.84 3.52 -3.98
N ARG A 89 -22.52 3.35 -3.82
CA ARG A 89 -21.63 4.41 -3.35
C ARG A 89 -21.61 5.41 -4.50
N ALA A 90 -22.39 6.48 -4.34
CA ALA A 90 -22.21 7.69 -5.12
C ALA A 90 -20.76 8.11 -4.93
N GLU A 91 -20.00 7.93 -5.99
CA GLU A 91 -18.67 8.49 -6.21
C GLU A 91 -18.91 9.98 -6.44
N LEU A 92 -19.00 10.72 -5.33
CA LEU A 92 -18.86 12.16 -5.34
C LEU A 92 -17.37 12.39 -5.58
N GLU A 93 -16.99 12.55 -6.84
CA GLU A 93 -15.68 13.05 -7.24
C GLU A 93 -15.57 14.49 -6.71
N GLU A 94 -15.10 14.60 -5.47
CA GLU A 94 -14.58 15.84 -4.92
C GLU A 94 -13.23 16.08 -5.61
N GLN A 95 -13.32 16.83 -6.70
CA GLN A 95 -12.21 17.41 -7.44
C GLN A 95 -11.47 18.37 -6.50
N THR A 96 -10.57 17.84 -5.67
CA THR A 96 -9.62 18.66 -4.92
C THR A 96 -8.56 19.13 -5.91
N SER A 97 -8.73 20.36 -6.36
CA SER A 97 -7.73 21.13 -7.08
C SER A 97 -6.48 21.19 -6.21
N ASP A 98 -5.47 20.40 -6.57
CA ASP A 98 -4.10 20.51 -6.09
C ASP A 98 -3.50 21.72 -6.81
N GLU A 99 -3.83 22.92 -6.33
CA GLU A 99 -3.08 24.12 -6.65
C GLU A 99 -1.81 24.09 -5.81
N ASP A 100 -0.74 23.73 -6.50
CA ASP A 100 0.66 23.74 -6.09
C ASP A 100 1.09 25.22 -5.89
N GLU A 101 0.60 25.85 -4.82
CA GLU A 101 1.14 27.11 -4.31
C GLU A 101 2.39 26.79 -3.48
N GLU A 102 3.56 26.82 -4.14
CA GLU A 102 4.84 27.11 -3.49
C GLU A 102 4.79 28.54 -2.91
N SER A 103 4.03 28.72 -1.84
CA SER A 103 4.06 29.94 -1.03
C SER A 103 5.25 29.85 -0.09
N ASP A 104 6.19 30.76 -0.33
CA ASP A 104 7.33 31.15 0.50
C ASP A 104 7.01 31.12 2.01
N ALA A 105 7.31 29.99 2.67
CA ALA A 105 6.85 29.63 4.01
C ALA A 105 7.85 29.98 5.14
N GLU A 106 8.68 31.00 4.95
CA GLU A 106 9.68 31.42 5.93
C GLU A 106 9.21 32.60 6.82
N GLU A 107 8.16 33.35 6.44
CA GLU A 107 7.72 34.54 7.21
C GLU A 107 6.63 34.29 8.26
N ASP A 108 5.94 33.15 8.26
CA ASP A 108 4.80 32.91 9.18
C ASP A 108 5.20 32.22 10.50
N LEU A 109 6.44 32.44 10.96
CA LEU A 109 6.97 31.88 12.20
C LEU A 109 6.38 32.52 13.46
N ALA A 110 5.92 33.76 13.34
CA ALA A 110 5.36 34.52 14.46
C ALA A 110 3.87 34.20 14.72
N ALA A 111 3.17 33.59 13.77
CA ALA A 111 1.80 33.11 13.94
C ALA A 111 1.72 31.66 14.43
N LEU A 112 2.87 31.00 14.63
CA LEU A 112 2.94 29.66 15.20
C LEU A 112 2.56 29.75 16.68
N SER A 113 1.39 29.19 17.00
CA SER A 113 0.97 28.69 18.31
C SER A 113 1.89 29.05 19.49
N SER A 114 1.39 29.90 20.38
CA SER A 114 2.10 30.35 21.60
C SER A 114 2.26 29.25 22.65
N MET A 115 1.68 28.08 22.40
CA MET A 115 1.56 26.98 23.34
C MET A 115 2.88 26.23 23.58
N THR A 116 3.17 25.99 24.87
CA THR A 116 4.38 25.24 25.29
C THR A 116 4.23 23.74 25.07
N VAL A 117 5.35 23.00 24.97
CA VAL A 117 5.35 21.53 24.85
C VAL A 117 4.58 20.86 25.98
N LYS A 118 4.72 21.35 27.22
CA LYS A 118 4.02 20.80 28.39
C LYS A 118 2.50 20.93 28.28
N GLU A 119 2.03 22.02 27.71
CA GLU A 119 0.61 22.27 27.48
C GLU A 119 0.08 21.44 26.31
N ALA A 120 0.86 21.32 25.22
CA ALA A 120 0.56 20.44 24.08
C ALA A 120 0.39 18.97 24.44
N LEU A 121 1.13 18.47 25.44
CA LEU A 121 0.96 17.10 25.94
C LEU A 121 -0.36 16.88 26.69
N LYS A 122 -0.93 17.93 27.29
CA LYS A 122 -2.21 17.85 28.03
C LYS A 122 -3.41 18.11 27.11
N SER A 123 -3.32 19.15 26.29
CA SER A 123 -4.40 19.62 25.43
C SER A 123 -3.80 20.18 24.13
N PRO A 124 -3.75 19.39 23.04
CA PRO A 124 -3.10 19.79 21.79
C PRO A 124 -3.94 20.72 20.91
N LEU A 125 -4.96 21.39 21.48
CA LEU A 125 -5.91 22.23 20.76
C LEU A 125 -5.73 23.69 21.18
N GLU A 126 -5.53 24.56 20.19
CA GLU A 126 -5.45 26.01 20.34
C GLU A 126 -6.35 26.64 19.27
N ASP A 127 -7.30 27.50 19.68
CA ASP A 127 -8.26 28.19 18.81
C ASP A 127 -8.89 27.29 17.74
N SER A 128 -9.38 26.12 18.16
CA SER A 128 -10.04 25.11 17.30
C SER A 128 -9.13 24.43 16.26
N SER A 129 -7.82 24.66 16.31
CA SER A 129 -6.81 23.99 15.50
C SER A 129 -5.97 23.02 16.33
N CYS A 130 -5.52 21.92 15.73
CA CYS A 130 -4.66 20.95 16.42
C CYS A 130 -3.19 21.14 16.05
N ILE A 131 -2.37 21.52 17.03
CA ILE A 131 -0.92 21.79 16.85
C ILE A 131 -0.18 20.55 16.34
N LEU A 132 -0.57 19.36 16.82
CA LEU A 132 0.07 18.11 16.41
C LEU A 132 -0.29 17.71 14.97
N CYS A 133 -1.39 18.22 14.42
CA CYS A 133 -1.91 17.84 13.10
C CYS A 133 -2.04 19.10 12.22
N PRO A 134 -0.96 19.56 11.56
CA PRO A 134 -0.99 20.70 10.66
C PRO A 134 -2.13 20.60 9.64
N GLY A 135 -2.73 21.75 9.35
CA GLY A 135 -3.86 21.88 8.43
C GLY A 135 -5.20 21.39 8.99
N LYS A 136 -5.26 20.84 10.21
CA LYS A 136 -6.53 20.42 10.82
C LYS A 136 -7.12 21.51 11.71
N GLN A 137 -8.02 22.28 11.13
CA GLN A 137 -8.92 23.20 11.83
C GLN A 137 -10.31 22.56 11.97
N MET A 138 -10.93 22.74 13.13
CA MET A 138 -12.22 22.16 13.48
C MET A 138 -13.22 23.25 13.77
N LYS A 139 -14.40 23.20 13.12
CA LYS A 139 -15.41 24.25 13.30
C LYS A 139 -16.30 24.03 14.54
N ASN A 140 -16.40 22.79 15.00
CA ASN A 140 -17.33 22.37 16.05
C ASN A 140 -16.61 21.58 17.16
N PRO A 141 -16.99 21.72 18.43
CA PRO A 141 -16.36 21.01 19.55
C PRO A 141 -16.56 19.49 19.45
N HIS A 142 -17.66 19.03 18.85
CA HIS A 142 -17.86 17.60 18.58
C HIS A 142 -16.80 17.03 17.61
N MET A 143 -16.37 17.83 16.63
CA MET A 143 -15.34 17.41 15.68
C MET A 143 -13.97 17.33 16.35
N GLU A 144 -13.66 18.24 17.28
CA GLU A 144 -12.44 18.19 18.09
C GLU A 144 -12.34 16.85 18.84
N GLN A 145 -13.41 16.41 19.49
CA GLN A 145 -13.44 15.11 20.19
C GLN A 145 -13.19 13.94 19.24
N ILE A 146 -13.84 13.93 18.07
CA ILE A 146 -13.62 12.90 17.04
C ILE A 146 -12.16 12.91 16.59
N HIS A 147 -11.56 14.09 16.41
CA HIS A 147 -10.15 14.23 16.03
C HIS A 147 -9.21 13.65 17.09
N LEU A 148 -9.38 14.04 18.35
CA LEU A 148 -8.58 13.54 19.47
C LEU A 148 -8.69 12.01 19.61
N GLN A 149 -9.88 11.45 19.36
CA GLN A 149 -10.10 10.01 19.39
C GLN A 149 -9.58 9.27 18.14
N SER A 150 -9.32 10.00 17.05
CA SER A 150 -8.91 9.41 15.78
C SER A 150 -7.56 8.70 15.88
N GLY A 151 -7.40 7.63 15.10
CA GLY A 151 -6.15 6.88 15.07
C GLY A 151 -4.96 7.67 14.52
N HIS A 152 -5.20 8.68 13.67
CA HIS A 152 -4.12 9.53 13.14
C HIS A 152 -3.52 10.42 14.23
N HIS A 153 -4.37 11.14 14.97
CA HIS A 153 -3.96 11.99 16.08
C HIS A 153 -3.17 11.21 17.14
N LYS A 154 -3.72 10.07 17.59
CA LYS A 154 -3.06 9.18 18.57
C LYS A 154 -1.68 8.70 18.14
N ARG A 155 -1.49 8.39 16.85
CA ARG A 155 -0.16 8.00 16.33
C ARG A 155 0.82 9.17 16.34
N ARG A 156 0.34 10.39 16.09
CA ARG A 156 1.18 11.59 16.06
C ARG A 156 1.56 12.03 17.47
N LEU A 157 0.62 12.02 18.41
CA LEU A 157 0.87 12.25 19.84
C LEU A 157 1.95 11.32 20.39
N LYS A 158 1.86 10.01 20.12
CA LYS A 158 2.90 9.05 20.54
C LYS A 158 4.29 9.34 19.96
N ARG A 159 4.36 9.82 18.72
CA ARG A 159 5.64 10.21 18.11
C ARG A 159 6.17 11.49 18.74
N PHE A 160 5.29 12.44 19.05
CA PHE A 160 5.62 13.67 19.73
C PHE A 160 6.18 13.39 21.14
N GLU A 161 5.50 12.56 21.94
CA GLU A 161 6.00 12.08 23.25
C GLU A 161 7.41 11.49 23.13
N ALA A 162 7.62 10.56 22.19
CA ALA A 162 8.93 9.94 21.98
C ALA A 162 10.02 10.94 21.56
N LEU A 163 9.68 11.98 20.79
CA LEU A 163 10.63 13.04 20.46
C LEU A 163 10.94 13.93 21.66
N VAL A 164 9.94 14.30 22.45
CA VAL A 164 10.14 15.09 23.67
C VAL A 164 11.03 14.31 24.64
N GLU A 165 10.80 13.00 24.82
CA GLU A 165 11.68 12.14 25.62
C GLU A 165 13.12 12.14 25.09
N ARG A 166 13.30 11.97 23.77
CA ARG A 166 14.63 12.01 23.15
C ARG A 166 15.33 13.36 23.36
N LEU A 167 14.61 14.46 23.16
CA LEU A 167 15.17 15.80 23.32
C LEU A 167 15.44 16.13 24.79
N SER A 168 14.60 15.65 25.72
CA SER A 168 14.78 15.86 27.15
C SER A 168 16.07 15.23 27.69
N SER A 169 16.59 14.21 27.01
CA SER A 169 17.90 13.62 27.33
C SER A 169 19.09 14.46 26.82
N GLN A 170 18.85 15.39 25.90
CA GLN A 170 19.87 16.20 25.22
C GLN A 170 19.87 17.66 25.68
N PHE A 171 18.70 18.20 26.05
CA PHE A 171 18.49 19.61 26.36
C PHE A 171 17.71 19.75 27.68
N GLU A 172 18.08 20.74 28.50
CA GLU A 172 17.65 20.83 29.91
C GLU A 172 16.28 21.52 30.12
N ASP A 173 15.62 22.07 29.07
CA ASP A 173 14.31 22.73 29.22
C ASP A 173 13.38 22.61 28.00
N VAL A 174 13.29 21.40 27.42
CA VAL A 174 12.43 21.13 26.24
C VAL A 174 10.94 21.39 26.52
N TYR A 175 10.53 21.38 27.79
CA TYR A 175 9.12 21.55 28.17
C TYR A 175 8.65 23.01 28.13
N ALA A 176 9.57 23.97 28.26
CA ALA A 176 9.31 25.39 28.15
C ALA A 176 9.31 25.88 26.69
N ASP A 177 9.91 25.12 25.77
CA ASP A 177 9.95 25.44 24.35
C ASP A 177 8.55 25.42 23.71
N GLN A 178 8.43 26.10 22.57
CA GLN A 178 7.21 26.13 21.76
C GLN A 178 6.95 24.77 21.10
N ALA A 179 5.73 24.26 21.23
CA ALA A 179 5.35 22.96 20.69
C ALA A 179 5.47 22.91 19.16
N ALA A 180 5.21 24.02 18.47
CA ALA A 180 5.29 24.12 17.01
C ALA A 180 6.70 23.78 16.47
N LEU A 181 7.77 24.16 17.19
CA LEU A 181 9.15 23.85 16.79
C LEU A 181 9.41 22.35 16.83
N VAL A 182 8.94 21.67 17.88
CA VAL A 182 9.10 20.22 18.03
C VAL A 182 8.26 19.45 17.00
N VAL A 183 7.05 19.94 16.66
CA VAL A 183 6.22 19.33 15.61
C VAL A 183 6.87 19.42 14.24
N ARG A 184 7.55 20.51 13.90
CA ARG A 184 8.30 20.61 12.64
C ARG A 184 9.44 19.59 12.55
N LEU A 185 10.06 19.26 13.68
CA LEU A 185 11.06 18.18 13.74
C LEU A 185 10.44 16.80 13.47
N LEU A 186 9.15 16.58 13.78
CA LEU A 186 8.43 15.36 13.39
C LEU A 186 8.19 15.27 11.88
N GLU A 187 7.98 16.41 11.24
CA GLU A 187 7.58 16.49 9.83
C GLU A 187 8.75 16.42 8.88
N LYS A 188 9.90 16.97 9.29
CA LYS A 188 11.15 16.78 8.56
C LYS A 188 11.44 15.29 8.53
N PRO A 189 11.30 14.61 7.36
CA PRO A 189 11.61 13.19 7.28
C PRO A 189 13.06 13.05 7.68
N ALA A 190 13.36 12.38 8.79
CA ALA A 190 14.71 12.30 9.34
C ALA A 190 15.68 11.90 8.24
N ILE A 191 16.39 12.90 7.68
CA ILE A 191 17.13 12.68 6.44
C ILE A 191 18.24 11.68 6.70
N ASN A 192 18.89 11.66 7.87
CA ASN A 192 19.95 10.70 8.18
C ASN A 192 20.22 10.61 9.70
N ASP A 193 19.33 10.05 10.51
CA ASP A 193 19.70 9.64 11.88
C ASP A 193 20.49 8.32 11.83
N SER A 194 21.77 8.42 11.48
CA SER A 194 22.75 7.33 11.31
C SER A 194 23.21 6.66 12.62
N THR A 195 22.53 6.89 13.74
CA THR A 195 22.96 6.43 15.07
C THR A 195 22.11 5.29 15.63
N THR A 196 21.16 4.75 14.85
CA THR A 196 20.46 3.51 15.25
C THR A 196 21.25 2.28 14.78
N PRO A 197 21.49 1.27 15.65
CA PRO A 197 22.13 0.01 15.26
C PRO A 197 21.36 -0.62 14.08
N PRO A 198 22.02 -1.36 13.17
CA PRO A 198 21.49 -1.71 11.85
C PRO A 198 20.08 -2.24 11.98
N ALA A 199 19.12 -1.41 11.57
CA ALA A 199 17.71 -1.69 11.71
C ALA A 199 17.46 -3.06 11.08
N LYS A 200 16.96 -4.00 11.89
CA LYS A 200 16.55 -5.33 11.44
C LYS A 200 15.81 -5.17 10.12
N GLU A 201 16.34 -5.75 9.05
CA GLU A 201 15.83 -5.59 7.68
C GLU A 201 14.30 -5.64 7.68
N SER A 202 13.68 -4.61 7.09
CA SER A 202 12.22 -4.54 7.03
C SER A 202 11.65 -5.87 6.51
N ASN A 203 10.49 -6.29 7.03
CA ASN A 203 9.82 -7.51 6.55
C ASN A 203 9.63 -7.53 5.03
N ARG A 204 9.56 -6.34 4.40
CA ARG A 204 9.53 -6.16 2.95
C ARG A 204 10.87 -6.48 2.27
N ALA A 205 11.99 -5.98 2.80
CA ALA A 205 13.33 -6.31 2.31
C ALA A 205 13.62 -7.81 2.45
N ARG A 206 13.30 -8.40 3.61
CA ARG A 206 13.41 -9.84 3.86
C ARG A 206 12.58 -10.67 2.87
N LYS A 207 11.36 -10.22 2.55
CA LYS A 207 10.50 -10.88 1.55
C LYS A 207 11.07 -10.79 0.13
N ARG A 208 11.64 -9.64 -0.26
CA ARG A 208 12.31 -9.46 -1.57
C ARG A 208 13.50 -10.39 -1.72
N ARG A 209 14.40 -10.43 -0.72
CA ARG A 209 15.54 -11.35 -0.69
C ARG A 209 15.12 -12.81 -0.80
N LYS A 210 14.12 -13.24 -0.03
CA LYS A 210 13.59 -14.62 -0.11
C LYS A 210 13.05 -14.96 -1.51
N THR A 211 12.42 -14.01 -2.19
CA THR A 211 11.94 -14.24 -3.56
C THR A 211 13.05 -14.26 -4.60
N GLU A 212 14.08 -13.46 -4.44
CA GLU A 212 15.26 -13.44 -5.31
C GLU A 212 16.06 -14.73 -5.17
N GLU A 213 16.34 -15.16 -3.95
CA GLU A 213 17.00 -16.43 -3.65
C GLU A 213 16.23 -17.62 -4.25
N GLN A 214 14.89 -17.60 -4.17
CA GLN A 214 14.06 -18.64 -4.76
C GLN A 214 14.09 -18.63 -6.30
N LYS A 215 14.22 -17.44 -6.93
CA LYS A 215 14.38 -17.31 -8.38
C LYS A 215 15.75 -17.83 -8.83
N GLU A 216 16.82 -17.53 -8.10
CA GLU A 216 18.17 -18.01 -8.39
C GLU A 216 18.26 -19.54 -8.28
N LYS A 217 17.72 -20.13 -7.21
CA LYS A 217 17.64 -21.59 -7.06
C LYS A 217 16.87 -22.25 -8.22
N ARG A 218 15.84 -21.59 -8.75
CA ARG A 218 15.10 -22.08 -9.93
C ARG A 218 15.92 -21.95 -11.22
N LYS A 219 16.69 -20.88 -11.41
CA LYS A 219 17.58 -20.71 -12.57
C LYS A 219 18.69 -21.76 -12.58
N GLN A 220 19.37 -21.95 -11.45
CA GLN A 220 20.42 -22.97 -11.29
C GLN A 220 19.89 -24.38 -11.58
N LYS A 221 18.70 -24.75 -11.06
CA LYS A 221 18.08 -26.05 -11.37
C LYS A 221 17.78 -26.21 -12.86
N LYS A 222 17.28 -25.17 -13.53
CA LYS A 222 17.03 -25.21 -14.98
C LYS A 222 18.32 -25.43 -15.76
N GLU A 223 19.38 -24.68 -15.45
CA GLU A 223 20.69 -24.81 -16.09
C GLU A 223 21.29 -26.21 -15.92
N LEU A 224 21.26 -26.76 -14.69
CA LEU A 224 21.73 -28.12 -14.41
C LEU A 224 20.94 -29.18 -15.20
N THR A 225 19.61 -29.02 -15.30
CA THR A 225 18.79 -29.95 -16.09
C THR A 225 19.03 -29.83 -17.60
N ALA A 226 19.26 -28.61 -18.11
CA ALA A 226 19.61 -28.37 -19.50
C ALA A 226 20.96 -29.00 -19.84
N ALA A 227 21.99 -28.77 -19.00
CA ALA A 227 23.30 -29.39 -19.15
C ALA A 227 23.23 -30.93 -19.13
N ARG A 228 22.41 -31.51 -18.24
CA ARG A 228 22.19 -32.97 -18.20
C ARG A 228 21.54 -33.51 -19.48
N LYS A 229 20.61 -32.76 -20.08
CA LYS A 229 19.97 -33.13 -21.35
C LYS A 229 20.98 -33.09 -22.50
N LEU A 230 21.80 -32.04 -22.59
CA LEU A 230 22.85 -31.92 -23.61
C LEU A 230 23.84 -33.09 -23.54
N ARG A 231 24.36 -33.40 -22.34
CA ARG A 231 25.26 -34.55 -22.15
C ARG A 231 24.62 -35.89 -22.53
N ARG A 232 23.30 -36.06 -22.32
CA ARG A 232 22.57 -37.25 -22.77
C ARG A 232 22.44 -37.32 -24.29
N THR A 233 22.19 -36.20 -24.95
CA THR A 233 22.10 -36.15 -26.41
C THR A 233 23.45 -36.41 -27.08
N GLU A 234 24.54 -35.86 -26.56
CA GLU A 234 25.91 -36.12 -27.05
C GLU A 234 26.29 -37.60 -26.89
N LYS A 235 26.01 -38.20 -25.72
CA LYS A 235 26.24 -39.64 -25.51
C LYS A 235 25.45 -40.49 -26.50
N LYS A 236 24.20 -40.13 -26.81
CA LYS A 236 23.40 -40.83 -27.82
C LYS A 236 23.98 -40.68 -29.23
N LYS A 237 24.42 -39.47 -29.61
CA LYS A 237 25.08 -39.23 -30.91
C LYS A 237 26.38 -40.03 -31.05
N ARG A 238 27.23 -40.03 -30.02
CA ARG A 238 28.47 -40.83 -29.99
C ARG A 238 28.22 -42.33 -30.11
N LYS A 239 27.19 -42.85 -29.45
CA LYS A 239 26.81 -44.27 -29.57
C LYS A 239 26.31 -44.63 -30.97
N LYS A 240 25.55 -43.73 -31.62
CA LYS A 240 25.09 -43.95 -33.00
C LYS A 240 26.26 -43.95 -33.98
N ALA A 241 27.15 -42.94 -33.90
CA ALA A 241 28.33 -42.88 -34.75
C ALA A 241 29.21 -44.15 -34.62
N ALA A 242 29.41 -44.64 -33.39
CA ALA A 242 30.16 -45.89 -33.18
C ALA A 242 29.46 -47.14 -33.73
N GLN A 243 28.13 -47.16 -33.84
CA GLN A 243 27.38 -48.26 -34.48
C GLN A 243 27.45 -48.19 -36.00
N ASP A 244 27.42 -46.98 -36.57
CA ASP A 244 27.52 -46.76 -38.01
C ASP A 244 28.93 -47.12 -38.52
N ASP A 245 29.99 -46.78 -37.76
CA ASP A 245 31.38 -47.14 -38.09
C ASP A 245 31.61 -48.67 -38.11
N ASP A 246 30.92 -49.42 -37.24
CA ASP A 246 31.03 -50.89 -37.19
C ASP A 246 30.34 -51.57 -38.39
N GLN A 247 29.22 -51.00 -38.88
CA GLN A 247 28.51 -51.50 -40.05
C GLN A 247 29.27 -51.27 -41.38
N THR A 248 30.13 -50.25 -41.46
CA THR A 248 30.89 -49.94 -42.69
C THR A 248 32.16 -50.80 -42.89
N LYS A 249 32.54 -51.62 -41.90
CA LYS A 249 33.72 -52.50 -41.95
C LYS A 249 33.42 -53.97 -42.25
N ALA A 250 32.15 -54.36 -42.30
CA ALA A 250 31.71 -55.71 -42.65
C ALA A 250 31.40 -55.81 -44.15
#